data_AF-A0A960V0C3-F1
#
_entry.id   AF-A0A960V0C3-F1
#
_cell.length_a   1.000
_cell.length_b   1.000
_cell.length_c   1.000
_cell.angle_alpha   90.00
_cell.angle_beta   90.00
_cell.angle_gamma   90.00
#
_symmetry.space_group_name_H-M   'P 1'
#
loop_
_entity.id
_entity.type
_entity.pdbx_description
1 polymer ?
#
loop_
_entity_poly.entity_id
_entity_poly.type
_entity_poly.pdbx_seq_one_letter_code
_entity_poly.pdbx_strand_id
1 'polypeptide(L)'
;MNPAEKQRQEEYTAYYKARMQKYEGNPMYVNSWQTEKALYELMRDAQSKAEYQEKFFSEKLNIKNAIALVKDQETARLQHYESIKEDIRAQGCAAILAEVDSYESEADLSTRIPKLQQANSKAVSIDGFTDHFYSDFLVLEHIEVARRAAVPSRWKAELDDYVRTTIAEGRRDWQEQVTTNARQWDPEWQFDYDLIHADRHRRRIPVPDSEVAKRIKEHKEYRGLA
;
A
#
# COMPACT_ATOMS: atom_id res chain seq x y z
N MET A 1 39.57 -25.87 19.01
CA MET A 1 38.40 -26.54 18.41
C MET A 1 38.77 -27.97 18.04
N ASN A 2 37.88 -28.92 18.30
CA ASN A 2 38.00 -30.25 17.71
C ASN A 2 37.69 -30.21 16.19
N PRO A 3 38.01 -31.27 15.42
CA PRO A 3 37.80 -31.28 13.97
C PRO A 3 36.35 -31.00 13.54
N ALA A 4 35.35 -31.49 14.27
CA ALA A 4 33.94 -31.29 13.95
C ALA A 4 33.47 -29.85 14.24
N GLU A 5 34.03 -29.18 15.24
CA GLU A 5 33.80 -27.76 15.51
C GLU A 5 34.42 -26.89 14.42
N LYS A 6 35.62 -27.24 13.95
CA LYS A 6 36.28 -26.52 12.86
C LYS A 6 35.49 -26.62 11.56
N GLN A 7 35.03 -27.82 11.20
CA GLN A 7 34.18 -28.02 10.03
C GLN A 7 32.89 -27.18 10.12
N ARG A 8 32.20 -27.20 11.26
CA ARG A 8 30.99 -26.38 11.46
C ARG A 8 31.27 -24.88 11.34
N GLN A 9 32.41 -24.41 11.85
CA GLN A 9 32.79 -22.99 11.72
C GLN A 9 33.02 -22.60 10.27
N GLU A 10 33.68 -23.46 9.47
CA GLU A 10 33.89 -23.26 8.04
C GLU A 10 32.54 -23.22 7.28
N GLU A 11 31.62 -24.14 7.59
CA GLU A 11 30.27 -24.18 7.01
C GLU A 11 29.45 -22.92 7.35
N TYR A 12 29.45 -22.48 8.62
CA TYR A 12 28.78 -21.23 9.02
C TYR A 12 29.39 -20.01 8.34
N THR A 13 30.71 -19.92 8.27
CA THR A 13 31.40 -18.82 7.61
C THR A 13 31.03 -18.74 6.13
N ALA A 14 30.98 -19.89 5.44
CA ALA A 14 30.55 -19.97 4.05
C ALA A 14 29.07 -19.56 3.88
N TYR A 15 28.19 -19.98 4.79
CA TYR A 15 26.78 -19.60 4.80
C TYR A 15 26.60 -18.08 4.92
N TYR A 16 27.24 -17.43 5.90
CA TYR A 16 27.12 -15.98 6.07
C TYR A 16 27.81 -15.19 4.95
N LYS A 17 28.89 -15.74 4.35
CA LYS A 17 29.48 -15.16 3.14
C LYS A 17 28.47 -15.12 1.99
N ALA A 18 27.77 -16.23 1.73
CA ALA A 18 26.76 -16.29 0.68
C ALA A 18 25.60 -15.30 0.94
N ARG A 19 25.18 -15.14 2.20
CA ARG A 19 24.17 -14.13 2.58
C ARG A 19 24.63 -12.69 2.32
N MET A 20 25.87 -12.35 2.66
CA MET A 20 26.45 -11.05 2.36
C MET A 20 26.51 -10.79 0.85
N GLN A 21 26.99 -11.78 0.07
CA GLN A 21 27.12 -11.68 -1.39
C GLN A 21 25.78 -11.45 -2.11
N LYS A 22 24.67 -11.94 -1.55
CA LYS A 22 23.32 -11.68 -2.07
C LYS A 22 23.02 -10.17 -2.26
N TYR A 23 23.54 -9.32 -1.38
CA TYR A 23 23.29 -7.87 -1.40
C TYR A 23 24.47 -7.06 -1.94
N GLU A 24 25.59 -7.72 -2.25
CA GLU A 24 26.80 -7.05 -2.72
C GLU A 24 26.55 -6.29 -4.02
N GLY A 25 26.91 -5.00 -4.03
CA GLY A 25 26.72 -4.11 -5.18
C GLY A 25 25.27 -3.69 -5.45
N ASN A 26 24.30 -4.07 -4.61
CA ASN A 26 22.91 -3.68 -4.81
C ASN A 26 22.59 -2.34 -4.13
N PRO A 27 22.29 -1.25 -4.88
CA PRO A 27 22.06 0.07 -4.30
C PRO A 27 20.78 0.17 -3.47
N MET A 28 19.83 -0.77 -3.63
CA MET A 28 18.60 -0.80 -2.82
C MET A 28 18.80 -1.51 -1.47
N TYR A 29 19.90 -2.25 -1.28
CA TYR A 29 20.10 -3.10 -0.10
C TYR A 29 21.40 -2.79 0.66
N VAL A 30 21.74 -1.51 0.77
CA VAL A 30 23.00 -1.06 1.37
C VAL A 30 23.06 -1.38 2.87
N ASN A 31 21.96 -1.21 3.60
CA ASN A 31 21.94 -1.49 5.04
C ASN A 31 22.07 -3.01 5.30
N SER A 32 21.36 -3.82 4.50
CA SER A 32 21.39 -5.28 4.56
C SER A 32 22.80 -5.78 4.26
N TRP A 33 23.45 -5.25 3.22
CA TRP A 33 24.84 -5.60 2.93
C TRP A 33 25.78 -5.30 4.10
N GLN A 34 25.67 -4.11 4.73
CA GLN A 34 26.52 -3.73 5.86
C GLN A 34 26.33 -4.67 7.06
N THR A 35 25.09 -5.02 7.40
CA THR A 35 24.80 -5.91 8.54
C THR A 35 25.15 -7.37 8.26
N GLU A 36 24.92 -7.87 7.05
CA GLU A 36 25.35 -9.21 6.64
C GLU A 36 26.88 -9.33 6.59
N LYS A 37 27.57 -8.26 6.20
CA LYS A 37 29.03 -8.19 6.26
C LYS A 37 29.53 -8.29 7.70
N ALA A 38 28.92 -7.56 8.64
CA ALA A 38 29.27 -7.66 10.06
C ALA A 38 29.04 -9.09 10.62
N LEU A 39 27.94 -9.75 10.23
CA LEU A 39 27.68 -11.14 10.58
C LEU A 39 28.71 -12.11 9.99
N TYR A 40 29.09 -11.91 8.72
CA TYR A 40 30.14 -12.69 8.07
C TYR A 40 31.50 -12.50 8.75
N GLU A 41 31.90 -11.26 9.04
CA GLU A 41 33.15 -10.94 9.72
C GLU A 41 33.20 -11.55 11.13
N LEU A 42 32.09 -11.48 11.88
CA LEU A 42 31.98 -12.15 13.17
C LEU A 42 32.23 -13.66 13.05
N MET A 43 31.62 -14.33 12.07
CA MET A 43 31.77 -15.77 11.90
C MET A 43 33.16 -16.13 11.37
N ARG A 44 33.77 -15.31 10.52
CA ARG A 44 35.13 -15.52 10.04
C ARG A 44 36.16 -15.41 11.17
N ASP A 45 35.98 -14.44 12.05
CA ASP A 45 37.00 -14.04 13.03
C ASP A 45 36.85 -14.74 14.39
N ALA A 46 35.67 -15.30 14.69
CA ALA A 46 35.43 -15.99 15.96
C ALA A 46 36.32 -17.22 16.14
N GLN A 47 36.97 -17.29 17.30
CA GLN A 47 37.87 -18.37 17.69
C GLN A 47 37.15 -19.50 18.45
N SER A 48 35.89 -19.27 18.83
CA SER A 48 35.05 -20.24 19.53
C SER A 48 33.56 -19.96 19.32
N LYS A 49 32.73 -20.98 19.61
CA LYS A 49 31.27 -20.83 19.63
C LYS A 49 30.79 -19.81 20.66
N ALA A 50 31.39 -19.84 21.84
CA ALA A 50 31.02 -18.93 22.92
C ALA A 50 31.27 -17.47 22.53
N GLU A 51 32.40 -17.19 21.87
CA GLU A 51 32.77 -15.84 21.44
C GLU A 51 31.76 -15.26 20.44
N TYR A 52 31.40 -16.01 19.38
CA TYR A 52 30.45 -15.46 18.42
C TYR A 52 29.06 -15.32 19.02
N GLN A 53 28.63 -16.25 19.89
CA GLN A 53 27.32 -16.15 20.54
C GLN A 53 27.24 -14.91 21.42
N GLU A 54 28.28 -14.67 22.22
CA GLU A 54 28.37 -13.48 23.07
C GLU A 54 28.28 -12.19 22.24
N LYS A 55 29.10 -12.03 21.20
CA LYS A 55 29.09 -10.85 20.32
C LYS A 55 27.77 -10.70 19.56
N PHE A 56 27.22 -11.80 19.03
CA PHE A 56 25.96 -11.78 18.29
C PHE A 56 24.80 -11.21 19.11
N PHE A 57 24.68 -11.61 20.38
CA PHE A 57 23.62 -11.13 21.27
C PHE A 57 23.94 -9.79 21.91
N SER A 58 25.17 -9.55 22.35
CA SER A 58 25.55 -8.29 23.01
C SER A 58 25.47 -7.09 22.06
N GLU A 59 25.84 -7.30 20.79
CA GLU A 59 25.73 -6.28 19.75
C GLU A 59 24.36 -6.27 19.05
N LYS A 60 23.45 -7.17 19.45
CA LYS A 60 22.11 -7.34 18.86
C LYS A 60 22.14 -7.49 17.33
N LEU A 61 23.09 -8.26 16.80
CA LEU A 61 23.32 -8.36 15.34
C LEU A 61 22.12 -8.97 14.60
N ASN A 62 21.37 -9.88 15.24
CA ASN A 62 20.10 -10.40 14.70
C ASN A 62 19.08 -9.28 14.46
N ILE A 63 18.88 -8.42 15.46
CA ILE A 63 17.90 -7.33 15.38
C ILE A 63 18.36 -6.28 14.38
N LYS A 64 19.64 -5.89 14.42
CA LYS A 64 20.21 -4.94 13.45
C LYS A 64 20.07 -5.43 12.01
N ASN A 65 20.30 -6.71 11.75
CA ASN A 65 20.15 -7.29 10.42
C ASN A 65 18.68 -7.31 9.97
N ALA A 66 17.74 -7.62 10.86
CA ALA A 66 16.31 -7.55 10.54
C ALA A 66 15.84 -6.10 10.28
N ILE A 67 16.26 -5.14 11.11
CA ILE A 67 15.99 -3.71 10.92
C ILE A 67 16.55 -3.23 9.57
N ALA A 68 17.78 -3.62 9.24
CA ALA A 68 18.42 -3.24 7.99
C ALA A 68 17.63 -3.69 6.76
N LEU A 69 17.12 -4.93 6.76
CA LEU A 69 16.28 -5.44 5.68
C LEU A 69 14.97 -4.64 5.54
N VAL A 70 14.32 -4.32 6.66
CA VAL A 70 13.11 -3.50 6.65
C VAL A 70 13.41 -2.11 6.09
N LYS A 71 14.48 -1.47 6.54
CA LYS A 71 14.88 -0.13 6.06
C LYS A 71 15.10 -0.11 4.56
N ASP A 72 15.84 -1.08 4.03
CA ASP A 72 16.09 -1.18 2.59
C ASP A 72 14.79 -1.37 1.80
N GLN A 73 13.92 -2.30 2.23
CA GLN A 73 12.66 -2.56 1.57
C GLN A 73 11.72 -1.36 1.60
N GLU A 74 11.54 -0.74 2.77
CA GLU A 74 10.62 0.39 2.91
C GLU A 74 11.18 1.67 2.27
N THR A 75 12.49 1.87 2.24
CA THR A 75 13.11 2.98 1.49
C THR A 75 12.87 2.82 0.00
N ALA A 76 13.10 1.61 -0.56
CA ALA A 76 12.84 1.34 -1.97
C ALA A 76 11.35 1.50 -2.33
N ARG A 77 10.44 1.01 -1.47
CA ARG A 77 8.99 1.18 -1.65
C ARG A 77 8.56 2.64 -1.58
N LEU A 78 9.06 3.39 -0.60
CA LEU A 78 8.78 4.81 -0.44
C LEU A 78 9.18 5.58 -1.70
N GLN A 79 10.41 5.40 -2.17
CA GLN A 79 10.90 6.03 -3.40
C GLN A 79 10.02 5.69 -4.61
N HIS A 80 9.63 4.42 -4.74
CA HIS A 80 8.72 4.01 -5.81
C HIS A 80 7.36 4.74 -5.72
N TYR A 81 6.71 4.71 -4.56
CA TYR A 81 5.41 5.34 -4.37
C TYR A 81 5.45 6.85 -4.55
N GLU A 82 6.49 7.53 -4.05
CA GLU A 82 6.71 8.95 -4.28
C GLU A 82 6.88 9.27 -5.78
N SER A 83 7.66 8.45 -6.51
CA SER A 83 7.90 8.66 -7.94
C SER A 83 6.62 8.60 -8.78
N ILE A 84 5.66 7.78 -8.34
CA ILE A 84 4.35 7.67 -8.98
C ILE A 84 3.29 8.50 -8.25
N LYS A 85 3.63 9.33 -7.27
CA LYS A 85 2.69 10.12 -6.47
C LYS A 85 1.55 9.29 -5.86
N GLU A 86 1.90 8.15 -5.25
CA GLU A 86 1.01 7.37 -4.39
C GLU A 86 1.30 7.69 -2.91
N ASP A 87 0.76 8.81 -2.47
CA ASP A 87 0.92 9.39 -1.14
C ASP A 87 0.35 8.50 -0.02
N ILE A 88 -0.77 7.81 -0.22
CA ILE A 88 -1.36 6.97 0.83
C ILE A 88 -0.45 5.77 1.07
N ARG A 89 0.00 5.08 0.01
CA ARG A 89 0.94 3.96 0.18
C ARG A 89 2.29 4.40 0.72
N ALA A 90 2.78 5.56 0.29
CA ALA A 90 4.03 6.15 0.79
C ALA A 90 3.99 6.42 2.30
N GLN A 91 2.86 6.88 2.84
CA GLN A 91 2.71 7.15 4.28
C GLN A 91 3.02 5.93 5.14
N GLY A 92 2.59 4.73 4.75
CA GLY A 92 2.91 3.51 5.49
C GLY A 92 4.40 3.20 5.52
N CYS A 93 5.09 3.35 4.39
CA CYS A 93 6.54 3.17 4.32
C CYS A 93 7.28 4.20 5.19
N ALA A 94 6.88 5.47 5.09
CA ALA A 94 7.43 6.56 5.89
C ALA A 94 7.22 6.34 7.40
N ALA A 95 6.03 5.88 7.81
CA ALA A 95 5.72 5.57 9.20
C ALA A 95 6.62 4.45 9.75
N ILE A 96 6.86 3.38 8.99
CA ILE A 96 7.76 2.30 9.40
C ILE A 96 9.20 2.83 9.53
N LEU A 97 9.69 3.56 8.53
CA LEU A 97 11.04 4.13 8.56
C LEU A 97 11.27 5.10 9.72
N ALA A 98 10.23 5.82 10.16
CA ALA A 98 10.30 6.76 11.27
C ALA A 98 10.52 6.09 12.63
N GLU A 99 10.10 4.82 12.80
CA GLU A 99 10.18 4.14 14.10
C GLU A 99 11.06 2.88 14.11
N VAL A 100 11.43 2.30 12.96
CA VAL A 100 12.12 1.00 12.91
C VAL A 100 13.47 0.98 13.65
N ASP A 101 14.18 2.11 13.68
CA ASP A 101 15.45 2.23 14.42
C ASP A 101 15.26 2.21 15.96
N SER A 102 14.03 2.39 16.46
CA SER A 102 13.69 2.32 17.89
C SER A 102 13.41 0.91 18.40
N TYR A 103 13.35 -0.09 17.52
CA TYR A 103 12.97 -1.44 17.90
C TYR A 103 14.11 -2.16 18.60
N GLU A 104 13.82 -2.79 19.74
CA GLU A 104 14.84 -3.41 20.58
C GLU A 104 14.82 -4.94 20.55
N SER A 105 13.81 -5.53 19.90
CA SER A 105 13.57 -6.97 19.88
C SER A 105 12.92 -7.45 18.57
N GLU A 106 13.03 -8.75 18.31
CA GLU A 106 12.29 -9.43 17.22
C GLU A 106 10.77 -9.37 17.44
N ALA A 107 10.33 -9.30 18.70
CA ALA A 107 8.92 -9.11 19.06
C ALA A 107 8.41 -7.74 18.60
N ASP A 108 9.21 -6.67 18.69
CA ASP A 108 8.82 -5.35 18.19
C ASP A 108 8.62 -5.37 16.69
N LEU A 109 9.58 -5.94 15.95
CA LEU A 109 9.50 -6.09 14.49
C LEU A 109 8.25 -6.88 14.07
N SER A 110 7.98 -8.01 14.72
CA SER A 110 6.86 -8.89 14.38
C SER A 110 5.49 -8.37 14.83
N THR A 111 5.42 -7.34 15.68
CA THR A 111 4.15 -6.81 16.19
C THR A 111 3.87 -5.37 15.74
N ARG A 112 4.88 -4.49 15.66
CA ARG A 112 4.72 -3.08 15.30
C ARG A 112 4.64 -2.87 13.80
N ILE A 113 5.50 -3.52 13.01
CA ILE A 113 5.45 -3.40 11.54
C ILE A 113 4.08 -3.85 11.00
N PRO A 114 3.53 -5.02 11.36
CA PRO A 114 2.22 -5.42 10.87
C PRO A 114 1.09 -4.46 11.28
N LYS A 115 1.17 -3.84 12.46
CA LYS A 115 0.19 -2.82 12.88
C LYS A 115 0.23 -1.59 11.97
N LEU A 116 1.42 -1.08 11.66
CA LEU A 116 1.58 0.03 10.72
C LEU A 116 1.11 -0.34 9.31
N GLN A 117 1.47 -1.54 8.84
CA GLN A 117 1.03 -2.05 7.54
C GLN A 117 -0.50 -2.23 7.49
N GLN A 118 -1.12 -2.69 8.58
CA GLN A 118 -2.56 -2.83 8.69
C GLN A 118 -3.26 -1.47 8.69
N ALA A 119 -2.75 -0.50 9.44
CA ALA A 119 -3.26 0.87 9.43
C ALA A 119 -3.19 1.49 8.03
N ASN A 120 -2.06 1.31 7.32
CA ASN A 120 -1.92 1.78 5.95
C ASN A 120 -2.84 1.04 4.98
N SER A 121 -2.97 -0.28 5.13
CA SER A 121 -3.88 -1.09 4.30
C SER A 121 -5.33 -0.63 4.45
N LYS A 122 -5.74 -0.27 5.67
CA LYS A 122 -7.04 0.34 5.93
C LYS A 122 -7.19 1.67 5.20
N ALA A 123 -6.20 2.55 5.27
CA ALA A 123 -6.22 3.84 4.57
C ALA A 123 -6.33 3.66 3.05
N VAL A 124 -5.56 2.74 2.47
CA VAL A 124 -5.63 2.37 1.05
C VAL A 124 -7.02 1.85 0.66
N SER A 125 -7.63 0.99 1.48
CA SER A 125 -8.98 0.48 1.22
C SER A 125 -10.03 1.58 1.26
N ILE A 126 -9.91 2.51 2.21
CA ILE A 126 -10.81 3.67 2.32
C ILE A 126 -10.66 4.59 1.11
N ASP A 127 -9.42 4.89 0.71
CA ASP A 127 -9.12 5.70 -0.47
C ASP A 127 -9.68 5.07 -1.76
N GLY A 128 -9.64 3.73 -1.85
CA GLY A 128 -10.18 2.96 -2.97
C GLY A 128 -11.67 3.14 -3.21
N PHE A 129 -12.47 3.57 -2.22
CA PHE A 129 -13.89 3.88 -2.46
C PHE A 129 -14.08 5.05 -3.44
N THR A 130 -13.07 5.91 -3.61
CA THR A 130 -13.07 6.99 -4.62
C THR A 130 -13.26 6.45 -6.04
N ASP A 131 -12.87 5.19 -6.30
CA ASP A 131 -13.02 4.52 -7.60
C ASP A 131 -14.48 4.36 -8.03
N HIS A 132 -15.44 4.39 -7.10
CA HIS A 132 -16.85 4.31 -7.45
C HIS A 132 -17.29 5.50 -8.31
N PHE A 133 -16.68 6.67 -8.12
CA PHE A 133 -16.94 7.82 -9.01
C PHE A 133 -16.59 7.50 -10.46
N TYR A 134 -15.41 6.91 -10.71
CA TYR A 134 -15.02 6.55 -12.08
C TYR A 134 -15.85 5.39 -12.63
N SER A 135 -16.17 4.41 -11.79
CA SER A 135 -16.98 3.25 -12.18
C SER A 135 -18.38 3.66 -12.69
N ASP A 136 -18.90 4.78 -12.21
CA ASP A 136 -20.20 5.31 -12.62
C ASP A 136 -20.20 6.09 -13.94
N PHE A 137 -19.04 6.36 -14.54
CA PHE A 137 -18.97 7.18 -15.77
C PHE A 137 -19.87 6.64 -16.87
N LEU A 138 -19.83 5.33 -17.10
CA LEU A 138 -20.63 4.69 -18.14
C LEU A 138 -22.13 4.80 -17.86
N VAL A 139 -22.54 4.70 -16.58
CA VAL A 139 -23.94 4.85 -16.19
C VAL A 139 -24.40 6.29 -16.41
N LEU A 140 -23.59 7.27 -16.02
CA LEU A 140 -23.88 8.69 -16.24
C LEU A 140 -23.98 9.02 -17.73
N GLU A 141 -23.11 8.45 -18.57
CA GLU A 141 -23.20 8.56 -20.02
C GLU A 141 -24.49 7.97 -20.58
N HIS A 142 -24.88 6.78 -20.16
CA HIS A 142 -26.14 6.17 -20.59
C HIS A 142 -27.36 7.00 -20.18
N ILE A 143 -27.37 7.55 -18.96
CA ILE A 143 -28.42 8.46 -18.49
C ILE A 143 -28.44 9.73 -19.36
N GLU A 144 -27.29 10.32 -19.66
CA GLU A 144 -27.17 11.51 -20.51
C GLU A 144 -27.70 11.25 -21.93
N VAL A 145 -27.33 10.11 -22.53
CA VAL A 145 -27.81 9.68 -23.84
C VAL A 145 -29.32 9.48 -23.82
N ALA A 146 -29.86 8.74 -22.85
CA ALA A 146 -31.30 8.48 -22.75
C ALA A 146 -32.12 9.77 -22.62
N ARG A 147 -31.65 10.73 -21.79
CA ARG A 147 -32.30 12.03 -21.61
C ARG A 147 -32.32 12.88 -22.88
N ARG A 148 -31.28 12.79 -23.71
CA ARG A 148 -31.14 13.60 -24.94
C ARG A 148 -31.65 12.91 -26.20
N ALA A 149 -31.94 11.61 -26.14
CA ALA A 149 -32.28 10.83 -27.32
C ALA A 149 -33.55 11.38 -28.01
N ALA A 150 -33.41 11.74 -29.28
CA ALA A 150 -34.51 12.13 -30.15
C ALA A 150 -35.19 10.87 -30.72
N VAL A 151 -36.06 10.24 -29.92
CA VAL A 151 -36.83 9.06 -30.31
C VAL A 151 -38.30 9.39 -30.57
N PRO A 152 -39.01 8.59 -31.39
CA PRO A 152 -40.46 8.66 -31.51
C PRO A 152 -41.18 8.65 -30.16
N SER A 153 -42.30 9.36 -30.05
CA SER A 153 -43.05 9.54 -28.79
C SER A 153 -43.40 8.22 -28.10
N ARG A 154 -43.67 7.16 -28.86
CA ARG A 154 -43.95 5.81 -28.34
C ARG A 154 -42.84 5.22 -27.46
N TRP A 155 -41.60 5.68 -27.62
CA TRP A 155 -40.43 5.20 -26.87
C TRP A 155 -40.02 6.13 -25.72
N LYS A 156 -40.64 7.32 -25.60
CA LYS A 156 -40.25 8.30 -24.58
C LYS A 156 -40.50 7.78 -23.16
N ALA A 157 -41.65 7.15 -22.93
CA ALA A 157 -41.99 6.57 -21.63
C ALA A 157 -41.00 5.48 -21.18
N GLU A 158 -40.46 4.69 -22.12
CA GLU A 158 -39.46 3.66 -21.82
C GLU A 158 -38.12 4.27 -21.42
N LEU A 159 -37.67 5.33 -22.11
CA LEU A 159 -36.45 6.05 -21.74
C LEU A 159 -36.58 6.75 -20.37
N ASP A 160 -37.75 7.34 -20.10
CA ASP A 160 -38.03 7.97 -18.81
C ASP A 160 -38.04 6.95 -17.66
N ASP A 161 -38.62 5.76 -17.89
CA ASP A 161 -38.61 4.66 -16.94
C ASP A 161 -37.20 4.11 -16.70
N TYR A 162 -36.42 3.91 -17.78
CA TYR A 162 -35.01 3.52 -17.69
C TYR A 162 -34.21 4.48 -16.81
N VAL A 163 -34.26 5.79 -17.12
CA VAL A 163 -33.53 6.81 -16.35
C VAL A 163 -33.96 6.80 -14.89
N ARG A 164 -35.27 6.73 -14.62
CA ARG A 164 -35.81 6.70 -13.25
C ARG A 164 -35.32 5.48 -12.49
N THR A 165 -35.41 4.29 -13.09
CA THR A 165 -35.05 3.03 -12.45
C THR A 165 -33.54 2.96 -12.21
N THR A 166 -32.72 3.34 -13.19
CA THR A 166 -31.25 3.39 -13.02
C THR A 166 -30.85 4.33 -11.89
N ILE A 167 -31.45 5.53 -11.78
CA ILE A 167 -31.18 6.45 -10.65
C ILE A 167 -31.60 5.83 -9.32
N ALA A 168 -32.78 5.21 -9.25
CA ALA A 168 -33.27 4.58 -8.02
C ALA A 168 -32.34 3.43 -7.56
N GLU A 169 -31.89 2.59 -8.50
CA GLU A 169 -30.95 1.51 -8.24
C GLU A 169 -29.59 2.04 -7.80
N GLY A 170 -29.06 3.06 -8.47
CA GLY A 170 -27.80 3.70 -8.10
C GLY A 170 -27.82 4.32 -6.70
N ARG A 171 -28.93 4.96 -6.32
CA ARG A 171 -29.09 5.50 -4.96
C ARG A 171 -29.14 4.39 -3.92
N ARG A 172 -29.90 3.33 -4.20
CA ARG A 172 -30.00 2.17 -3.32
C ARG A 172 -28.64 1.51 -3.12
N ASP A 173 -27.93 1.20 -4.22
CA ASP A 173 -26.58 0.63 -4.19
C ASP A 173 -25.60 1.50 -3.38
N TRP A 174 -25.65 2.83 -3.56
CA TRP A 174 -24.78 3.73 -2.83
C TRP A 174 -24.99 3.69 -1.32
N GLN A 175 -26.25 3.66 -0.88
CA GLN A 175 -26.59 3.64 0.54
C GLN A 175 -26.37 2.26 1.15
N GLU A 176 -26.85 1.20 0.49
CA GLU A 176 -26.87 -0.15 1.03
C GLU A 176 -25.53 -0.87 0.91
N GLN A 177 -24.76 -0.61 -0.16
CA GLN A 177 -23.49 -1.28 -0.43
C GLN A 177 -22.31 -0.35 -0.18
N VAL A 178 -22.16 0.73 -0.95
CA VAL A 178 -20.94 1.56 -0.93
C VAL A 178 -20.73 2.19 0.44
N THR A 179 -21.73 2.93 0.93
CA THR A 179 -21.65 3.65 2.21
C THR A 179 -21.57 2.67 3.38
N THR A 180 -22.36 1.60 3.37
CA THR A 180 -22.31 0.56 4.42
C THR A 180 -20.94 -0.10 4.48
N ASN A 181 -20.36 -0.48 3.35
CA ASN A 181 -19.06 -1.15 3.31
C ASN A 181 -17.93 -0.20 3.72
N ALA A 182 -17.95 1.06 3.28
CA ALA A 182 -16.97 2.05 3.72
C ALA A 182 -17.04 2.28 5.24
N ARG A 183 -18.26 2.36 5.79
CA ARG A 183 -18.49 2.56 7.22
C ARG A 183 -18.14 1.36 8.12
N GLN A 184 -17.96 0.17 7.55
CA GLN A 184 -17.35 -0.95 8.29
C GLN A 184 -15.88 -0.67 8.63
N TRP A 185 -15.20 0.15 7.83
CA TRP A 185 -13.81 0.54 8.06
C TRP A 185 -13.73 1.87 8.81
N ASP A 186 -14.48 2.88 8.39
CA ASP A 186 -14.53 4.19 9.04
C ASP A 186 -15.99 4.64 9.25
N PRO A 187 -16.53 4.52 10.48
CA PRO A 187 -17.94 4.82 10.76
C PRO A 187 -18.40 6.23 10.34
N GLU A 188 -17.47 7.20 10.35
CA GLU A 188 -17.75 8.59 9.98
C GLU A 188 -17.48 8.87 8.50
N TRP A 189 -17.16 7.84 7.70
CA TRP A 189 -16.80 7.99 6.30
C TRP A 189 -17.88 8.72 5.51
N GLN A 190 -17.41 9.68 4.72
CA GLN A 190 -18.16 10.38 3.70
C GLN A 190 -17.33 10.42 2.42
N PHE A 191 -18.01 10.39 1.28
CA PHE A 191 -17.34 10.47 0.00
C PHE A 191 -16.77 11.88 -0.23
N ASP A 192 -15.46 11.97 -0.27
CA ASP A 192 -14.75 13.21 -0.54
C ASP A 192 -14.45 13.35 -2.04
N TYR A 193 -15.10 14.32 -2.68
CA TYR A 193 -14.92 14.60 -4.10
C TYR A 193 -13.57 15.27 -4.40
N ASP A 194 -12.93 15.91 -3.43
CA ASP A 194 -11.64 16.55 -3.64
C ASP A 194 -10.54 15.50 -3.91
N LEU A 195 -10.70 14.28 -3.38
CA LEU A 195 -9.80 13.16 -3.65
C LEU A 195 -9.72 12.79 -5.13
N ILE A 196 -10.76 13.02 -5.92
CA ILE A 196 -10.76 12.72 -7.36
C ILE A 196 -9.62 13.46 -8.09
N HIS A 197 -9.23 14.63 -7.58
CA HIS A 197 -8.18 15.46 -8.15
C HIS A 197 -6.77 15.01 -7.76
N ALA A 198 -6.62 14.11 -6.78
CA ALA A 198 -5.32 13.57 -6.43
C ALA A 198 -4.72 12.79 -7.63
N ASP A 199 -3.41 12.92 -7.84
CA ASP A 199 -2.71 12.32 -8.98
C ASP A 199 -2.99 10.81 -9.13
N ARG A 200 -3.15 10.06 -8.02
CA ARG A 200 -3.48 8.63 -8.02
C ARG A 200 -4.85 8.28 -8.60
N HIS A 201 -5.86 9.10 -8.31
CA HIS A 201 -7.21 8.92 -8.83
C HIS A 201 -7.31 9.47 -10.24
N ARG A 202 -6.72 10.64 -10.49
CA ARG A 202 -6.74 11.32 -11.78
C ARG A 202 -6.12 10.52 -12.91
N ARG A 203 -5.07 9.74 -12.62
CA ARG A 203 -4.43 8.80 -13.58
C ARG A 203 -5.39 7.77 -14.16
N ARG A 204 -6.47 7.43 -13.46
CA ARG A 204 -7.47 6.44 -13.89
C ARG A 204 -8.62 7.03 -14.68
N ILE A 205 -8.72 8.36 -14.70
CA ILE A 205 -9.84 9.10 -15.29
C ILE A 205 -9.30 9.86 -16.50
N PRO A 206 -9.20 9.27 -17.71
CA PRO A 206 -8.51 9.89 -18.84
C PRO A 206 -9.36 10.93 -19.61
N VAL A 207 -10.15 11.75 -18.90
CA VAL A 207 -10.95 12.84 -19.50
C VAL A 207 -10.46 14.21 -19.04
N PRO A 208 -10.74 15.33 -19.73
CA PRO A 208 -10.35 16.68 -19.29
C PRO A 208 -11.02 17.11 -17.98
N ASP A 209 -10.40 18.03 -17.24
CA ASP A 209 -10.92 18.50 -15.94
C ASP A 209 -12.32 19.14 -16.04
N SER A 210 -12.64 19.76 -17.18
CA SER A 210 -13.98 20.27 -17.45
C SER A 210 -15.04 19.16 -17.47
N GLU A 211 -14.71 17.99 -18.00
CA GLU A 211 -15.60 16.83 -17.99
C GLU A 211 -15.66 16.22 -16.59
N VAL A 212 -14.54 16.15 -15.86
CA VAL A 212 -14.53 15.71 -14.45
C VAL A 212 -15.48 16.57 -13.61
N ALA A 213 -15.39 17.89 -13.71
CA ALA A 213 -16.26 18.81 -12.97
C ALA A 213 -17.75 18.61 -13.29
N LYS A 214 -18.08 18.40 -14.57
CA LYS A 214 -19.44 18.04 -15.01
C LYS A 214 -19.87 16.71 -14.39
N ARG A 215 -19.05 15.66 -14.50
CA ARG A 215 -19.34 14.31 -13.98
C ARG A 215 -19.48 14.30 -12.46
N ILE A 216 -18.74 15.12 -11.71
CA ILE A 216 -18.91 15.30 -10.27
C ILE A 216 -20.33 15.78 -9.96
N LYS A 217 -20.81 16.79 -10.67
CA LYS A 217 -22.18 17.30 -10.47
C LYS A 217 -23.22 16.22 -10.77
N GLU A 218 -23.09 15.53 -11.90
CA GLU A 218 -24.01 14.46 -12.31
C GLU A 218 -23.99 13.28 -11.34
N HIS A 219 -22.82 12.91 -10.83
CA HIS A 219 -22.67 11.85 -9.84
C HIS A 219 -23.37 12.21 -8.52
N LYS A 220 -23.25 13.46 -8.04
CA LYS A 220 -23.98 13.93 -6.86
C LYS A 220 -25.50 13.80 -7.04
N GLU A 221 -26.02 14.22 -8.19
CA GLU A 221 -27.46 14.07 -8.50
C GLU A 221 -27.90 12.60 -8.60
N TYR A 222 -27.08 11.78 -9.27
CA TYR A 222 -27.30 10.34 -9.45
C TYR A 222 -27.35 9.62 -8.10
N ARG A 223 -26.35 9.81 -7.25
CA ARG A 223 -26.23 9.16 -5.93
C ARG A 223 -27.10 9.81 -4.84
N GLY A 224 -27.76 10.93 -5.11
CA GLY A 224 -28.64 11.62 -4.15
C GLY A 224 -27.85 12.36 -3.05
N LEU A 225 -26.72 12.94 -3.42
CA LEU A 225 -25.78 13.66 -2.55
C LEU A 225 -25.78 15.18 -2.81
N ALA A 226 -26.71 15.66 -3.66
CA ALA A 226 -26.89 17.07 -4.03
C ALA A 226 -27.98 17.75 -3.19
#